data_AF-A0AA45HUN9-F1
#
_entry.id   AF-A0AA45HUN9-F1
#
_cell.length_a   1.000
_cell.length_b   1.000
_cell.length_c   1.000
_cell.angle_alpha   90.00
_cell.angle_beta   90.00
_cell.angle_gamma   90.00
#
_symmetry.space_group_name_H-M   'P 1'
#
loop_
_entity.id
_entity.type
_entity.pdbx_description
1 polymer ?
#
loop_
_entity_poly.entity_id
_entity_poly.type
_entity_poly.pdbx_seq_one_letter_code
_entity_poly.pdbx_strand_id
1 'polypeptide(L)'
;MFKKLKSLFKKKSSVGEQSETKIEESQLDFPIDRADYFFDHALVFYCEENDIPSEKLSQSDMLEISKRAAFHLSIFVAWLAKHDFLNPQSDGFNLEDAQKLKNETITGTDYLFKHLDEKLYSSDISDTLLPFISDFYEDYMDFCYTVLVDDVARTEFDWKIYHLVVDDIDEIFSQYKTHIE
;
A
#
# COMPACT_ATOMS: atom_id res chain seq x y z
N MET A 1 -14.30 2.46 -6.57
CA MET A 1 -13.35 1.63 -5.78
C MET A 1 -13.95 0.39 -5.09
N PHE A 2 -14.63 0.52 -3.94
CA PHE A 2 -14.86 -0.57 -2.95
C PHE A 2 -15.60 -1.84 -3.44
N LYS A 3 -16.63 -1.72 -4.27
CA LYS A 3 -17.31 -2.91 -4.86
C LYS A 3 -16.42 -3.72 -5.81
N LYS A 4 -15.35 -3.11 -6.33
CA LYS A 4 -14.45 -3.73 -7.30
C LYS A 4 -13.38 -4.60 -6.62
N LEU A 5 -12.92 -4.25 -5.41
CA LEU A 5 -11.90 -5.03 -4.68
C LEU A 5 -12.42 -6.45 -4.39
N LYS A 6 -13.67 -6.57 -3.93
CA LYS A 6 -14.39 -7.86 -3.82
C LYS A 6 -14.49 -8.67 -5.13
N SER A 7 -14.37 -8.05 -6.30
CA SER A 7 -14.53 -8.72 -7.60
C SER A 7 -13.25 -9.41 -8.09
N LEU A 8 -12.07 -8.95 -7.64
CA LEU A 8 -10.79 -9.58 -7.93
C LEU A 8 -10.79 -11.07 -7.58
N PHE A 9 -11.34 -11.41 -6.42
CA PHE A 9 -11.14 -12.73 -5.81
C PHE A 9 -12.21 -13.76 -6.19
N LYS A 10 -13.32 -13.35 -6.81
CA LYS A 10 -14.24 -14.31 -7.44
C LYS A 10 -13.59 -15.12 -8.58
N LYS A 11 -12.50 -14.62 -9.17
CA LYS A 11 -11.79 -15.27 -10.29
C LYS A 11 -10.78 -16.35 -9.85
N LYS A 12 -10.30 -16.36 -8.60
CA LYS A 12 -9.21 -17.24 -8.15
C LYS A 12 -9.63 -18.54 -7.44
N SER A 13 -10.92 -18.92 -7.48
CA SER A 13 -11.36 -20.25 -6.99
C SER A 13 -10.85 -21.44 -7.82
N SER A 14 -9.89 -21.26 -8.73
CA SER A 14 -9.27 -22.36 -9.47
C SER A 14 -7.80 -22.07 -9.74
N VAL A 15 -6.98 -23.09 -9.49
CA VAL A 15 -5.55 -23.25 -9.77
C VAL A 15 -4.66 -22.96 -8.58
N GLY A 16 -4.25 -24.05 -7.93
CA GLY A 16 -3.08 -24.12 -7.08
C GLY A 16 -1.88 -24.67 -7.84
N GLU A 17 -0.69 -24.25 -7.43
CA GLU A 17 0.54 -25.02 -7.40
C GLU A 17 1.54 -24.21 -6.55
N GLN A 18 1.93 -24.75 -5.40
CA GLN A 18 3.02 -24.22 -4.58
C GLN A 18 4.34 -24.80 -5.09
N SER A 19 5.32 -23.95 -5.38
CA SER A 19 6.71 -24.35 -5.52
C SER A 19 7.53 -23.81 -4.35
N GLU A 20 7.98 -24.70 -3.47
CA GLU A 20 8.97 -24.40 -2.44
C GLU A 20 10.32 -24.07 -3.11
N THR A 21 10.82 -22.86 -2.88
CA THR A 21 12.24 -22.56 -3.12
C THR A 21 12.84 -21.96 -1.87
N LYS A 22 13.82 -22.67 -1.33
CA LYS A 22 14.66 -22.27 -0.21
C LYS A 22 15.65 -21.23 -0.73
N ILE A 23 15.56 -20.02 -0.22
CA ILE A 23 16.36 -18.89 -0.70
C ILE A 23 17.44 -18.58 0.37
N GLU A 24 18.70 -18.85 0.04
CA GLU A 24 19.86 -18.25 0.71
C GLU A 24 20.13 -16.91 0.02
N GLU A 25 19.92 -15.81 0.75
CA GLU A 25 20.04 -14.47 0.18
C GLU A 25 21.05 -13.62 0.93
N SER A 26 22.23 -13.48 0.33
CA SER A 26 22.94 -12.21 0.38
C SER A 26 22.22 -11.26 -0.59
N GLN A 27 21.14 -10.61 -0.18
CA GLN A 27 20.38 -9.76 -1.10
C GLN A 27 20.21 -8.32 -0.64
N LEU A 28 20.37 -7.46 -1.64
CA LEU A 28 19.92 -6.09 -1.64
C LEU A 28 18.40 -6.11 -1.42
N ASP A 29 17.91 -5.47 -0.37
CA ASP A 29 16.47 -5.35 -0.12
C ASP A 29 15.87 -4.36 -1.14
N PHE A 30 15.09 -4.88 -2.08
CA PHE A 30 14.36 -4.07 -3.06
C PHE A 30 12.99 -3.68 -2.50
N PRO A 31 12.48 -2.48 -2.79
CA PRO A 31 11.17 -2.09 -2.32
C PRO A 31 10.10 -2.98 -2.96
N ILE A 32 9.19 -3.48 -2.12
CA ILE A 32 7.97 -4.19 -2.54
C ILE A 32 7.05 -3.21 -3.27
N ASP A 33 7.00 -1.97 -2.81
CA ASP A 33 6.19 -0.90 -3.40
C ASP A 33 6.79 0.48 -3.18
N ARG A 34 6.36 1.44 -3.98
CA ARG A 34 6.83 2.82 -4.00
C ARG A 34 5.67 3.76 -4.33
N ALA A 35 5.65 4.94 -3.72
CA ALA A 35 4.65 5.96 -4.06
C ALA A 35 4.75 6.46 -5.51
N ASP A 36 5.98 6.53 -6.05
CA ASP A 36 6.23 7.15 -7.36
C ASP A 36 5.70 6.38 -8.57
N TYR A 37 5.30 5.13 -8.35
CA TYR A 37 4.55 4.27 -9.26
C TYR A 37 3.26 4.91 -9.81
N PHE A 38 2.54 5.67 -8.99
CA PHE A 38 1.33 6.38 -9.43
C PHE A 38 1.54 7.87 -9.71
N PHE A 39 2.78 8.37 -9.61
CA PHE A 39 3.05 9.81 -9.66
C PHE A 39 2.61 10.46 -10.96
N ASP A 40 2.95 9.87 -12.11
CA ASP A 40 2.59 10.43 -13.42
C ASP A 40 1.06 10.49 -13.61
N HIS A 41 0.32 9.48 -13.14
CA HIS A 41 -1.14 9.49 -13.20
C HIS A 41 -1.72 10.56 -12.28
N ALA A 42 -1.21 10.68 -11.05
CA ALA A 42 -1.64 11.69 -10.10
C ALA A 42 -1.34 13.11 -10.61
N LEU A 43 -0.19 13.30 -11.23
CA LEU A 43 0.23 14.56 -11.87
C LEU A 43 -0.75 14.95 -12.99
N VAL A 44 -1.05 14.04 -13.92
CA VAL A 44 -1.97 14.30 -15.02
C VAL A 44 -3.35 14.69 -14.50
N PHE A 45 -3.92 13.91 -13.59
CA PHE A 45 -5.25 14.23 -13.05
C PHE A 45 -5.27 15.51 -12.24
N TYR A 46 -4.23 15.78 -11.44
CA TYR A 46 -4.15 17.03 -10.68
C TYR A 46 -4.13 18.25 -11.61
N CYS A 47 -3.31 18.21 -12.65
CA CYS A 47 -3.23 19.28 -13.65
C CYS A 47 -4.58 19.49 -14.37
N GLU A 48 -5.25 18.41 -14.77
CA GLU A 48 -6.57 18.45 -15.42
C GLU A 48 -7.66 19.02 -14.50
N GLU A 49 -7.71 18.58 -13.25
CA GLU A 49 -8.73 18.97 -12.28
C GLU A 49 -8.62 20.44 -11.86
N ASN A 50 -7.41 20.99 -11.87
CA ASN A 50 -7.14 22.37 -11.43
C ASN A 50 -6.93 23.38 -12.57
N ASP A 51 -6.91 22.93 -13.83
CA ASP A 51 -6.58 23.75 -15.01
C ASP A 51 -5.19 24.43 -14.87
N ILE A 52 -4.21 23.67 -14.36
CA ILE A 52 -2.83 24.13 -14.13
C ILE A 52 -1.87 23.31 -15.01
N PRO A 53 -1.08 23.94 -15.90
CA PRO A 53 -0.05 23.22 -16.64
C PRO A 53 1.10 22.79 -15.71
N SER A 54 1.70 21.63 -15.98
CA SER A 54 2.67 20.99 -15.08
C SER A 54 3.90 21.85 -14.79
N GLU A 55 4.30 22.74 -15.71
CA GLU A 55 5.44 23.65 -15.52
C GLU A 55 5.16 24.79 -14.53
N LYS A 56 3.90 24.99 -14.11
CA LYS A 56 3.48 26.03 -13.17
C LYS A 56 3.16 25.50 -11.78
N LEU A 57 3.37 24.21 -11.53
CA LEU A 57 3.08 23.59 -10.24
C LEU A 57 3.94 24.20 -9.13
N SER A 58 3.29 24.55 -8.04
CA SER A 58 3.93 24.99 -6.81
C SER A 58 4.50 23.80 -6.04
N GLN A 59 5.32 24.06 -5.03
CA GLN A 59 5.79 23.00 -4.12
C GLN A 59 4.63 22.36 -3.32
N SER A 60 3.57 23.13 -3.03
CA SER A 60 2.38 22.59 -2.38
C SER A 60 1.62 21.65 -3.30
N ASP A 61 1.55 21.98 -4.59
CA ASP A 61 0.86 21.17 -5.59
C ASP A 61 1.60 19.84 -5.77
N MET A 62 2.93 19.90 -5.87
CA MET A 62 3.78 18.70 -5.95
C MET A 62 3.62 17.81 -4.72
N LEU A 63 3.53 18.39 -3.52
CA LEU A 63 3.29 17.63 -2.30
C LEU A 63 1.92 16.94 -2.31
N GLU A 64 0.87 17.63 -2.78
CA GLU A 64 -0.46 17.02 -2.90
C GLU A 64 -0.47 15.88 -3.93
N ILE A 65 0.21 16.06 -5.07
CA ILE A 65 0.37 15.01 -6.08
C ILE A 65 1.10 13.79 -5.49
N SER A 66 2.19 13.99 -4.76
CA SER A 66 2.90 12.88 -4.08
C SER A 66 2.00 12.15 -3.09
N LYS A 67 1.19 12.89 -2.31
CA LYS A 67 0.24 12.29 -1.35
C LYS A 67 -0.85 11.46 -2.04
N ARG A 68 -1.35 11.90 -3.20
CA ARG A 68 -2.28 11.12 -4.04
C ARG A 68 -1.61 9.87 -4.61
N ALA A 69 -0.39 10.01 -5.13
CA ALA A 69 0.38 8.89 -5.67
C ALA A 69 0.69 7.81 -4.61
N ALA A 70 0.81 8.22 -3.34
CA ALA A 70 1.06 7.34 -2.21
C ALA A 70 -0.21 6.67 -1.64
N PHE A 71 -1.39 6.88 -2.22
CA PHE A 71 -2.66 6.45 -1.61
C PHE A 71 -2.72 4.95 -1.32
N HIS A 72 -2.44 4.09 -2.31
CA HIS A 72 -2.52 2.63 -2.19
C HIS A 72 -1.55 2.10 -1.13
N LEU A 73 -0.34 2.68 -1.09
CA LEU A 73 0.69 2.34 -0.12
C LEU A 73 0.33 2.83 1.29
N SER A 74 -0.27 4.01 1.40
CA SER A 74 -0.73 4.59 2.66
C SER A 74 -1.85 3.74 3.30
N ILE A 75 -2.78 3.21 2.49
CA ILE A 75 -3.79 2.25 2.96
C ILE A 75 -3.13 1.00 3.53
N PHE A 76 -2.15 0.45 2.82
CA PHE A 76 -1.49 -0.78 3.23
C PHE A 76 -0.61 -0.60 4.47
N VAL A 77 0.18 0.48 4.57
CA VAL A 77 0.98 0.81 5.75
C VAL A 77 0.11 1.01 6.99
N ALA A 78 -1.05 1.67 6.85
CA ALA A 78 -2.01 1.80 7.93
C ALA A 78 -2.53 0.41 8.39
N TRP A 79 -2.80 -0.49 7.45
CA TRP A 79 -3.19 -1.87 7.76
C TRP A 79 -2.07 -2.64 8.49
N LEU A 80 -0.82 -2.57 8.02
CA LEU A 80 0.31 -3.19 8.70
C LEU A 80 0.42 -2.71 10.17
N ALA A 81 0.29 -1.41 10.42
CA ALA A 81 0.37 -0.85 11.77
C ALA A 81 -0.78 -1.31 12.67
N LYS A 82 -2.02 -1.37 12.15
CA LYS A 82 -3.19 -1.81 12.94
C LYS A 82 -3.11 -3.28 13.36
N HIS A 83 -2.42 -4.11 12.56
CA HIS A 83 -2.28 -5.54 12.79
C HIS A 83 -0.93 -5.93 13.42
N ASP A 84 -0.13 -4.94 13.86
CA ASP A 84 1.20 -5.15 14.47
C ASP A 84 2.19 -5.89 13.54
N PHE A 85 2.09 -5.65 12.23
CA PHE A 85 2.97 -6.24 11.21
C PHE A 85 4.11 -5.34 10.73
N LEU A 86 4.24 -4.12 11.25
CA LEU A 86 5.46 -3.33 11.05
C LEU A 86 6.62 -3.96 11.83
N ASN A 87 7.77 -4.15 11.19
CA ASN A 87 8.93 -4.78 11.80
C ASN A 87 9.61 -3.84 12.80
N PRO A 88 9.65 -4.15 14.11
CA PRO A 88 10.32 -3.29 15.10
C PRO A 88 11.83 -3.18 14.94
N GLN A 89 12.44 -4.04 14.11
CA GLN A 89 13.88 -4.01 13.81
C GLN A 89 14.21 -3.25 12.51
N SER A 90 13.22 -2.77 11.76
CA SER A 90 13.48 -1.93 10.59
C SER A 90 14.06 -0.58 11.01
N ASP A 91 14.98 -0.05 10.21
CA ASP A 91 15.49 1.32 10.35
C ASP A 91 14.36 2.36 10.23
N GLY A 92 13.32 2.05 9.44
CA GLY A 92 12.12 2.89 9.26
C GLY A 92 11.10 2.76 10.39
N PHE A 93 11.32 1.91 11.40
CA PHE A 93 10.34 1.72 12.46
C PHE A 93 10.40 2.80 13.54
N ASN A 94 9.28 3.50 13.72
CA ASN A 94 9.06 4.42 14.84
C ASN A 94 7.91 3.96 15.73
N LEU A 95 8.20 3.58 16.98
CA LEU A 95 7.19 3.08 17.93
C LEU A 95 6.09 4.11 18.24
N GLU A 96 6.47 5.36 18.51
CA GLU A 96 5.52 6.40 18.90
C GLU A 96 4.52 6.68 17.77
N ASP A 97 5.03 6.90 16.56
CA ASP A 97 4.20 7.20 15.40
C ASP A 97 3.46 5.96 14.89
N ALA A 98 3.99 4.74 15.08
CA ALA A 98 3.25 3.51 14.79
C ALA A 98 2.02 3.38 15.72
N GLN A 99 2.17 3.72 17.00
CA GLN A 99 1.03 3.78 17.92
C GLN A 99 0.05 4.91 17.55
N LYS A 100 0.55 6.08 17.11
CA LYS A 100 -0.33 7.15 16.61
C LYS A 100 -1.12 6.72 15.38
N LEU A 101 -0.48 6.02 14.44
CA LEU A 101 -1.08 5.49 13.22
C LEU A 101 -2.15 4.45 13.57
N LYS A 102 -1.82 3.51 14.46
CA LYS A 102 -2.77 2.50 14.97
C LYS A 102 -4.02 3.13 15.60
N ASN A 103 -3.82 4.21 16.35
CA ASN A 103 -4.86 5.00 17.00
C ASN A 103 -5.49 6.08 16.09
N GLU A 104 -5.20 6.09 14.79
CA GLU A 104 -5.80 6.99 13.80
C GLU A 104 -5.55 8.49 14.05
N THR A 105 -4.46 8.82 14.74
CA THR A 105 -4.08 10.21 15.04
C THR A 105 -3.09 10.81 14.03
N ILE A 106 -2.42 9.96 13.26
CA ILE A 106 -1.72 10.31 12.01
C ILE A 106 -2.23 9.39 10.90
N THR A 107 -1.98 9.74 9.64
CA THR A 107 -2.36 8.93 8.47
C THR A 107 -1.26 7.95 8.05
N GLY A 108 -1.61 6.98 7.21
CA GLY A 108 -0.61 6.11 6.58
C GLY A 108 0.40 6.92 5.76
N THR A 109 -0.06 7.99 5.10
CA THR A 109 0.79 8.91 4.33
C THR A 109 1.79 9.64 5.23
N ASP A 110 1.35 10.13 6.40
CA ASP A 110 2.25 10.79 7.36
C ASP A 110 3.39 9.86 7.80
N TYR A 111 3.08 8.59 8.09
CA TYR A 111 4.08 7.61 8.50
C TYR A 111 5.05 7.26 7.36
N LEU A 112 4.49 6.97 6.18
CA LEU A 112 5.23 6.62 4.97
C LEU A 112 6.24 7.69 4.56
N PHE A 113 5.81 8.96 4.54
CA PHE A 113 6.67 10.08 4.13
C PHE A 113 7.74 10.39 5.17
N LYS A 114 7.41 10.21 6.46
CA LYS A 114 8.32 10.57 7.54
C LYS A 114 9.37 9.50 7.81
N HIS A 115 9.01 8.22 7.69
CA HIS A 115 9.83 7.13 8.20
C HIS A 115 10.28 6.12 7.15
N LEU A 116 9.58 6.04 6.01
CA LEU A 116 9.80 4.97 5.03
C LEU A 116 10.30 5.47 3.66
N ASP A 117 10.71 6.74 3.56
CA ASP A 117 11.22 7.34 2.30
C ASP A 117 10.28 7.12 1.09
N GLU A 118 8.96 7.14 1.35
CA GLU A 118 7.91 6.94 0.34
C GLU A 118 7.95 5.56 -0.35
N LYS A 119 8.58 4.56 0.30
CA LYS A 119 8.75 3.19 -0.20
C LYS A 119 8.43 2.20 0.90
N LEU A 120 8.11 0.96 0.54
CA LEU A 120 7.92 -0.11 1.50
C LEU A 120 8.83 -1.26 1.13
N TYR A 121 9.73 -1.62 2.04
CA TYR A 121 10.67 -2.71 1.86
C TYR A 121 10.21 -3.96 2.59
N SER A 122 10.80 -5.11 2.24
CA SER A 122 10.51 -6.35 2.95
C SER A 122 10.96 -6.28 4.41
N SER A 123 12.08 -5.59 4.69
CA SER A 123 12.57 -5.36 6.04
C SER A 123 11.63 -4.53 6.92
N ASP A 124 10.75 -3.70 6.34
CA ASP A 124 9.75 -2.92 7.09
C ASP A 124 8.58 -3.78 7.61
N ILE A 125 8.46 -5.01 7.13
CA ILE A 125 7.35 -5.91 7.40
C ILE A 125 7.83 -7.06 8.28
N SER A 126 6.97 -7.49 9.22
CA SER A 126 7.23 -8.69 10.02
C SER A 126 7.45 -9.91 9.13
N ASP A 127 8.51 -10.68 9.41
CA ASP A 127 8.82 -11.95 8.74
C ASP A 127 7.62 -12.91 8.67
N THR A 128 6.73 -12.86 9.68
CA THR A 128 5.53 -13.71 9.74
C THR A 128 4.51 -13.41 8.65
N LEU A 129 4.53 -12.20 8.09
CA LEU A 129 3.63 -11.75 7.04
C LEU A 129 4.24 -11.90 5.64
N LEU A 130 5.57 -12.02 5.50
CA LEU A 130 6.24 -12.05 4.19
C LEU A 130 5.68 -13.10 3.21
N PRO A 131 5.32 -14.33 3.63
CA PRO A 131 4.68 -15.28 2.71
C PRO A 131 3.36 -14.77 2.13
N PHE A 132 2.53 -14.13 2.95
CA PHE A 132 1.29 -13.50 2.49
C PHE A 132 1.56 -12.37 1.50
N ILE A 133 2.55 -11.51 1.79
CA ILE A 133 2.94 -10.42 0.88
C ILE A 133 3.35 -10.97 -0.48
N SER A 134 4.18 -12.01 -0.51
CA SER A 134 4.64 -12.64 -1.74
C SER A 134 3.49 -13.11 -2.63
N ASP A 135 2.43 -13.66 -2.03
CA ASP A 135 1.28 -14.21 -2.77
C ASP A 135 0.21 -13.16 -3.12
N PHE A 136 0.09 -12.09 -2.32
CA PHE A 136 -1.00 -11.12 -2.41
C PHE A 136 -0.63 -9.85 -3.18
N TYR A 137 0.59 -9.35 -2.98
CA TYR A 137 0.89 -7.94 -3.24
C TYR A 137 0.95 -7.60 -4.74
N GLU A 138 1.45 -8.51 -5.56
CA GLU A 138 1.48 -8.33 -7.02
C GLU A 138 0.06 -8.17 -7.59
N ASP A 139 -0.89 -9.01 -7.17
CA ASP A 139 -2.29 -8.89 -7.61
C ASP A 139 -2.94 -7.58 -7.11
N TYR A 140 -2.64 -7.19 -5.88
CA TYR A 140 -3.13 -5.94 -5.31
C TYR A 140 -2.65 -4.75 -6.14
N MET A 141 -1.37 -4.73 -6.49
CA MET A 141 -0.79 -3.68 -7.33
C MET A 141 -1.35 -3.69 -8.75
N ASP A 142 -1.43 -4.85 -9.40
CA ASP A 142 -2.03 -4.97 -10.74
C ASP A 142 -3.46 -4.42 -10.75
N PHE A 143 -4.25 -4.69 -9.70
CA PHE A 143 -5.58 -4.14 -9.59
C PHE A 143 -5.62 -2.63 -9.39
N CYS A 144 -4.77 -2.12 -8.51
CA CYS A 144 -4.62 -0.68 -8.29
C CYS A 144 -4.29 0.02 -9.62
N TYR A 145 -3.42 -0.57 -10.43
CA TYR A 145 -2.98 -0.01 -11.71
C TYR A 145 -3.96 -0.19 -12.87
N THR A 146 -4.72 -1.28 -12.91
CA THR A 146 -5.55 -1.59 -14.09
C THR A 146 -7.02 -1.26 -13.91
N VAL A 147 -7.52 -1.27 -12.67
CA VAL A 147 -8.95 -1.14 -12.38
C VAL A 147 -9.27 0.08 -11.53
N LEU A 148 -8.36 0.48 -10.65
CA LEU A 148 -8.53 1.59 -9.72
C LEU A 148 -7.65 2.80 -10.01
N VAL A 149 -6.89 2.82 -11.12
CA VAL A 149 -5.87 3.84 -11.37
C VAL A 149 -6.38 5.27 -11.22
N ASP A 150 -7.56 5.59 -11.78
CA ASP A 150 -8.19 6.90 -11.61
C ASP A 150 -8.56 7.18 -10.16
N ASP A 151 -9.17 6.21 -9.48
CA ASP A 151 -9.60 6.33 -8.08
C ASP A 151 -8.36 6.54 -7.17
N VAL A 152 -7.27 5.78 -7.40
CA VAL A 152 -6.00 5.86 -6.64
C VAL A 152 -5.31 7.20 -6.89
N ALA A 153 -5.11 7.57 -8.14
CA ALA A 153 -4.33 8.74 -8.52
C ALA A 153 -5.01 10.09 -8.19
N ARG A 154 -6.32 10.09 -7.90
CA ARG A 154 -7.08 11.31 -7.56
C ARG A 154 -7.34 11.49 -6.07
N THR A 155 -7.06 10.48 -5.25
CA THR A 155 -7.52 10.44 -3.86
C THR A 155 -6.35 10.52 -2.89
N GLU A 156 -6.41 11.41 -1.90
CA GLU A 156 -5.51 11.36 -0.74
C GLU A 156 -6.06 10.40 0.32
N PHE A 157 -5.18 9.80 1.12
CA PHE A 157 -5.58 8.95 2.24
C PHE A 157 -6.55 9.68 3.17
N ASP A 158 -7.64 8.99 3.54
CA ASP A 158 -8.56 9.42 4.59
C ASP A 158 -9.03 8.18 5.36
N TRP A 159 -9.17 8.30 6.68
CA TRP A 159 -9.57 7.19 7.53
C TRP A 159 -10.95 6.63 7.20
N LYS A 160 -11.89 7.44 6.69
CA LYS A 160 -13.20 6.93 6.25
C LYS A 160 -13.04 6.03 5.03
N ILE A 161 -12.11 6.36 4.13
CA ILE A 161 -11.81 5.54 2.96
C ILE A 161 -11.12 4.24 3.40
N TYR A 162 -10.16 4.33 4.31
CA TYR A 162 -9.52 3.17 4.92
C TYR A 162 -10.54 2.18 5.49
N HIS A 163 -11.47 2.67 6.32
CA HIS A 163 -12.52 1.84 6.93
C HIS A 163 -13.51 1.23 5.93
N LEU A 164 -13.52 1.68 4.67
CA LEU A 164 -14.34 1.09 3.61
C LEU A 164 -13.61 -0.02 2.83
N VAL A 165 -12.28 -0.09 2.88
CA VAL A 165 -11.47 -1.13 2.20
C VAL A 165 -10.89 -2.17 3.15
N VAL A 166 -10.72 -1.83 4.43
CA VAL A 166 -9.96 -2.67 5.37
C VAL A 166 -10.56 -4.07 5.53
N ASP A 167 -11.89 -4.17 5.56
CA ASP A 167 -12.60 -5.45 5.67
C ASP A 167 -12.26 -6.40 4.53
N ASP A 168 -12.02 -5.89 3.32
CA ASP A 168 -11.65 -6.70 2.17
C ASP A 168 -10.22 -7.25 2.33
N ILE A 169 -9.28 -6.43 2.82
CA ILE A 169 -7.90 -6.86 3.10
C ILE A 169 -7.88 -7.90 4.22
N ASP A 170 -8.67 -7.67 5.28
CA ASP A 170 -8.83 -8.60 6.40
C ASP A 170 -9.44 -9.94 5.99
N GLU A 171 -10.45 -9.91 5.11
CA GLU A 171 -11.06 -11.13 4.56
C GLU A 171 -10.04 -11.94 3.78
N ILE A 172 -9.24 -11.28 2.92
CA ILE A 172 -8.20 -11.93 2.11
C ILE A 172 -7.11 -12.54 3.01
N PHE A 173 -6.64 -11.79 3.99
CA PHE A 173 -5.63 -12.27 4.93
C PHE A 173 -6.16 -13.44 5.78
N SER A 174 -7.43 -13.38 6.20
CA SER A 174 -8.07 -14.47 6.96
C SER A 174 -8.22 -15.74 6.12
N GLN A 175 -8.61 -15.61 4.84
CA GLN A 175 -8.67 -16.74 3.91
C GLN A 175 -7.29 -17.34 3.71
N TYR A 176 -6.26 -16.53 3.50
CA TYR A 176 -4.88 -17.02 3.37
C TYR A 176 -4.46 -17.88 4.58
N LYS A 177 -4.72 -17.41 5.82
CA LYS A 177 -4.44 -18.18 7.04
C LYS A 177 -5.08 -19.56 7.05
N THR A 178 -6.33 -19.67 6.63
CA THR A 178 -7.04 -20.97 6.61
C THR A 178 -6.52 -21.96 5.55
N HIS A 179 -5.74 -21.51 4.57
CA HIS A 179 -5.14 -22.39 3.55
C HIS A 179 -3.75 -22.90 3.93
N ILE A 180 -3.11 -22.29 4.95
CA ILE A 180 -1.78 -22.67 5.43
C ILE A 180 -1.80 -23.42 6.77
N GLU A 181 -2.97 -23.51 7.43
CA GLU A 181 -3.26 -24.36 8.59
C GLU A 181 -3.75 -25.76 8.18
#